data_AF-A0AAW0LMI2-F1
#
_entry.id   AF-A0AAW0LMI2-F1
#
_cell.length_a   1.000
_cell.length_b   1.000
_cell.length_c   1.000
_cell.angle_alpha   90.00
_cell.angle_beta   90.00
_cell.angle_gamma   90.00
#
_symmetry.space_group_name_H-M   'P 1'
#
loop_
_entity.id
_entity.type
_entity.pdbx_description
1 polymer ?
#
loop_
_entity_poly.entity_id
_entity_poly.type
_entity_poly.pdbx_seq_one_letter_code
_entity_poly.pdbx_strand_id
1 'polypeptide(L)' 'MSSRKTPATRTRVGKYELGKTVGEGSFAKVKFAKNVENGDNVAIKILDRDQVLRHKMVEHGVNLNLNDLF' A
#
# COMPACT_ATOMS: atom_id res chain seq x y z
N MET A 1 -24.86 -13.08 -22.01
CA MET A 1 -24.66 -11.68 -21.56
C MET A 1 -23.31 -11.60 -20.85
N SER A 2 -22.25 -11.18 -21.54
CA SER A 2 -20.92 -11.05 -20.93
C SER A 2 -20.92 -9.77 -20.10
N SER A 3 -20.94 -9.91 -18.77
CA SER A 3 -20.87 -8.80 -17.84
C SER A 3 -19.51 -8.13 -18.03
N ARG A 4 -19.49 -7.06 -18.84
CA ARG A 4 -18.33 -6.20 -19.04
C ARG A 4 -18.09 -5.54 -17.70
N LYS A 5 -17.25 -6.16 -16.85
CA LYS A 5 -16.72 -5.54 -15.64
C LYS A 5 -16.16 -4.19 -16.08
N THR A 6 -16.87 -3.11 -15.75
CA THR A 6 -16.38 -1.75 -15.85
C THR A 6 -14.94 -1.77 -15.33
N PRO A 7 -13.94 -1.33 -16.11
CA PRO A 7 -12.57 -1.39 -15.68
C PRO A 7 -12.50 -0.62 -14.37
N ALA A 8 -12.28 -1.33 -13.27
CA ALA A 8 -12.08 -0.71 -11.97
C ALA A 8 -11.00 0.33 -12.20
N THR A 9 -11.34 1.61 -12.04
CA THR A 9 -10.43 2.74 -12.26
C THR A 9 -9.15 2.43 -11.50
N ARG A 10 -8.09 2.07 -12.24
CA ARG A 10 -6.81 1.65 -11.69
C ARG A 10 -6.29 2.81 -10.85
N THR A 11 -6.31 2.65 -9.54
CA THR A 11 -5.85 3.69 -8.61
C THR A 11 -4.36 3.90 -8.85
N ARG A 12 -3.95 5.12 -9.20
CA ARG A 12 -2.54 5.45 -9.45
C ARG A 12 -2.01 6.35 -8.36
N VAL A 13 -0.81 6.04 -7.87
CA VAL A 13 -0.10 6.85 -6.87
C VAL A 13 1.28 7.17 -7.45
N GLY A 14 1.49 8.41 -7.86
CA GLY A 14 2.69 8.81 -8.60
C GLY A 14 2.91 7.94 -9.84
N LYS A 15 4.06 7.27 -9.90
CA LYS A 15 4.43 6.35 -10.99
C LYS A 15 3.96 4.90 -10.80
N TYR A 16 3.23 4.61 -9.74
CA TYR A 16 2.78 3.26 -9.45
C TYR A 16 1.30 3.09 -9.72
N GLU A 17 0.97 2.08 -10.50
CA GLU A 17 -0.40 1.64 -10.69
C GLU A 17 -0.74 0.57 -9.65
N LEU A 18 -1.66 0.86 -8.74
CA LEU A 18 -2.06 -0.05 -7.68
C LEU A 18 -3.02 -1.10 -8.23
N GLY A 19 -2.70 -2.36 -7.91
CA GLY A 19 -3.53 -3.53 -8.16
C GLY A 19 -4.25 -4.01 -6.91
N LYS A 20 -4.39 -5.34 -6.84
CA LYS A 20 -5.07 -6.03 -5.73
C LYS A 20 -4.30 -5.86 -4.41
N THR A 21 -5.04 -5.93 -3.31
CA THR A 21 -4.46 -6.13 -1.98
C THR A 21 -3.80 -7.50 -1.93
N VAL A 22 -2.56 -7.55 -1.45
CA VAL A 22 -1.79 -8.78 -1.25
C VAL A 22 -1.61 -9.12 0.23
N GLY A 23 -1.82 -8.15 1.12
CA GLY A 23 -1.83 -8.38 2.57
C GLY A 23 -2.62 -7.31 3.30
N GLU A 24 -3.25 -7.68 4.40
CA GLU A 24 -3.97 -6.77 5.29
C GLU A 24 -3.60 -7.14 6.73
N GLY A 25 -3.02 -6.17 7.44
CA GLY A 25 -2.66 -6.32 8.84
C GLY A 25 -3.29 -5.22 9.67
N SER A 26 -3.14 -5.30 10.99
CA SER A 26 -3.79 -4.38 11.94
C SER A 26 -3.44 -2.90 11.73
N PHE A 27 -2.27 -2.61 11.14
CA PHE A 27 -1.75 -1.25 11.00
C PHE A 27 -1.53 -0.82 9.55
N ALA A 28 -1.69 -1.72 8.59
CA ALA A 28 -1.35 -1.45 7.20
C ALA A 28 -2.08 -2.35 6.20
N LYS A 29 -2.27 -1.83 4.99
CA LYS A 29 -2.74 -2.59 3.82
C LYS A 29 -1.64 -2.65 2.77
N VAL A 30 -1.24 -3.83 2.35
CA VAL A 30 -0.23 -4.03 1.31
C VAL A 30 -0.92 -4.31 -0.01
N LYS A 31 -0.63 -3.54 -1.05
CA LYS A 31 -1.12 -3.75 -2.41
C LYS A 31 0.02 -4.10 -3.35
N PHE A 32 -0.25 -4.98 -4.30
CA PHE A 32 0.59 -5.13 -5.48
C PHE A 32 0.52 -3.85 -6.31
N ALA A 33 1.64 -3.40 -6.86
CA ALA A 33 1.68 -2.27 -7.76
C ALA A 33 2.67 -2.53 -8.91
N LYS A 34 2.45 -1.84 -10.02
CA LYS A 34 3.38 -1.82 -11.15
C LYS A 34 3.94 -0.42 -11.35
N ASN A 35 5.24 -0.28 -11.40
CA ASN A 35 5.88 0.96 -11.83
C ASN A 35 5.64 1.14 -13.34
N VAL A 36 5.03 2.25 -13.73
CA VAL A 36 4.66 2.53 -15.13
C VAL A 36 5.85 2.99 -15.98
N GLU A 37 6.96 3.37 -15.36
CA GLU A 37 8.16 3.83 -16.08
C GLU A 37 9.01 2.66 -16.59
N ASN A 38 9.26 1.67 -15.74
CA ASN A 38 10.14 0.54 -16.04
C ASN A 38 9.41 -0.82 -16.09
N GLY A 39 8.15 -0.88 -15.65
CA GLY A 39 7.36 -2.09 -15.63
C GLY A 39 7.55 -2.99 -14.40
N ASP A 40 8.36 -2.59 -13.42
CA ASP A 40 8.67 -3.40 -12.26
C ASP A 40 7.46 -3.64 -11.37
N ASN A 41 7.36 -4.86 -10.86
CA ASN A 41 6.35 -5.27 -9.91
C ASN A 41 6.85 -5.02 -8.49
N VAL A 42 6.06 -4.30 -7.69
CA VAL A 42 6.41 -3.94 -6.31
C VAL A 42 5.23 -4.18 -5.37
N ALA A 43 5.50 -4.25 -4.07
CA ALA A 43 4.49 -4.21 -3.03
C ALA A 43 4.50 -2.83 -2.36
N ILE A 44 3.35 -2.18 -2.24
CA ILE A 44 3.18 -0.89 -1.56
C ILE A 44 2.41 -1.12 -0.27
N LYS A 45 3.04 -0.81 0.86
CA LYS A 45 2.41 -0.80 2.18
C LYS A 45 1.78 0.58 2.43
N ILE A 46 0.46 0.59 2.60
CA ILE A 46 -0.36 1.77 2.83
C ILE A 46 -0.66 1.85 4.33
N LEU A 47 -0.22 2.92 4.96
CA LEU A 47 -0.44 3.20 6.38
C LEU A 47 -1.52 4.26 6.54
N ASP A 48 -2.45 4.05 7.48
CA ASP A 48 -3.41 5.07 7.87
C ASP A 48 -2.76 6.01 8.89
N ARG A 49 -2.60 7.29 8.52
CA ARG A 49 -1.91 8.28 9.36
C ARG A 49 -2.52 8.39 10.75
N ASP A 50 -3.84 8.35 10.87
CA ASP A 50 -4.52 8.51 12.15
C ASP A 50 -4.41 7.25 13.00
N GLN A 51 -4.38 6.05 12.40
CA GLN A 51 -4.09 4.83 13.14
C GLN A 51 -2.64 4.78 13.62
N VAL A 52 -1.67 5.17 12.78
CA VAL A 52 -0.26 5.24 13.18
C VAL A 52 -0.06 6.22 14.33
N LEU A 53 -0.72 7.38 14.28
CA LEU A 53 -0.64 8.40 15.33
C LEU A 53 -1.37 7.99 16.62
N ARG A 54 -2.56 7.39 16.52
CA ARG A 54 -3.37 6.98 17.68
C ARG A 54 -2.84 5.75 18.39
N HIS A 55 -2.39 4.73 17.65
CA HIS A 55 -1.84 3.52 18.25
C HIS A 55 -0.42 3.66 18.74
N LYS A 56 0.23 4.84 18.58
CA LYS A 56 1.58 5.14 19.03
C LYS A 56 2.45 3.87 19.07
N MET A 57 3.08 3.57 17.94
CA MET A 57 4.38 2.87 17.92
C MET A 57 5.47 3.74 18.59
N VAL A 58 5.13 4.32 19.76
CA VAL A 58 5.80 5.33 20.59
C VAL A 58 5.49 5.01 22.06
N GLU A 59 5.13 3.76 22.41
CA GLU A 59 5.16 3.36 23.81
C GLU A 59 6.58 3.00 24.25
N HIS A 60 7.42 2.47 23.35
CA HIS A 60 8.83 2.15 23.64
C HIS A 60 9.73 2.46 22.44
N GLY A 61 10.10 3.73 22.24
CA GLY A 61 11.35 4.14 21.58
C GLY A 61 11.79 3.48 20.26
N VAL A 62 10.88 2.95 19.43
CA VAL A 62 11.24 2.48 18.09
C VAL A 62 11.16 3.68 17.15
N ASN A 63 12.31 4.26 16.86
CA ASN A 63 12.46 5.13 15.71
C ASN A 63 12.15 4.24 14.49
N LEU A 64 10.92 4.27 13.99
CA LEU A 64 10.55 3.50 12.82
C LEU A 64 11.28 4.11 11.63
N ASN A 65 12.45 3.57 11.33
CA ASN A 65 13.13 3.86 10.08
C ASN A 65 12.23 3.32 8.98
N LEU A 66 11.98 4.14 7.95
CA LEU A 66 11.22 3.73 6.78
C LEU A 66 11.84 2.49 6.10
N ASN A 67 13.15 2.25 6.34
CA ASN A 67 13.89 1.07 5.89
C ASN A 67 13.62 -0.20 6.71
N ASP A 68 13.19 -0.12 7.98
CA ASP A 68 12.88 -1.28 8.83
C ASP A 68 11.48 -1.85 8.54
N LEU A 69 10.75 -1.23 7.62
CA LEU A 69 9.39 -1.59 7.23
C LEU A 69 9.34 -2.43 5.93
N PHE A 70 10.51 -2.77 5.37
CA PHE A 70 10.71 -3.61 4.18
C PHE A 70 11.58 -4.84 4.48
#